data_AF-A0A7C1ETT7-F1
#
_entry.id   AF-A0A7C1ETT7-F1
#
_cell.length_a   1.000
_cell.length_b   1.000
_cell.length_c   1.000
_cell.angle_alpha   90.00
_cell.angle_beta   90.00
_cell.angle_gamma   90.00
#
_symmetry.space_group_name_H-M   'P 1'
#
loop_
_entity.id
_entity.type
_entity.pdbx_description
1 polymer ?
#
loop_
_entity_poly.entity_id
_entity_poly.type
_entity_poly.pdbx_seq_one_letter_code
_entity_poly.pdbx_strand_id
1 'polypeptide(L)'
;MDKKVDAYIATFKEPLRTRLSEMRKLIRRAAPQASEVFSNAMPGYVLHDSLVWFAGVEQDVALYPRGYSFKRVYAKELAGYKTIKGAILFPANTALPSKLITKIVKDRAAENQLAAQPLPAGFPEKLAVPVKRALALAKITSLEALASYSEKEILALHGVGPKELPVLRQALKKAGLGFRRET
;
A
#
# COMPACT_ATOMS: atom_id res chain seq x y z
N MET A 1 9.78 3.93 21.39
CA MET A 1 9.88 2.71 20.55
C MET A 1 8.99 1.66 21.19
N ASP A 2 8.28 0.87 20.39
CA ASP A 2 7.37 -0.16 20.91
C ASP A 2 8.17 -1.32 21.53
N LYS A 3 7.95 -1.59 22.82
CA LYS A 3 8.63 -2.65 23.59
C LYS A 3 8.35 -4.05 23.03
N LYS A 4 7.19 -4.27 22.41
CA LYS A 4 6.86 -5.56 21.78
C LYS A 4 7.68 -5.79 20.52
N VAL A 5 7.94 -4.73 19.76
CA VAL A 5 8.82 -4.78 18.59
C VAL A 5 10.27 -5.03 19.02
N ASP A 6 10.72 -4.40 20.11
CA ASP A 6 12.05 -4.67 20.69
C ASP A 6 12.19 -6.15 21.09
N ALA A 7 11.21 -6.66 21.84
CA ALA A 7 11.17 -8.06 22.26
C ALA A 7 11.16 -9.02 21.07
N TYR A 8 10.37 -8.74 20.03
CA TYR A 8 10.32 -9.52 18.81
C TYR A 8 11.69 -9.59 18.11
N ILE A 9 12.33 -8.44 17.89
CA ILE A 9 13.65 -8.39 17.22
C ILE A 9 14.72 -9.12 18.04
N ALA A 10 14.66 -9.02 19.37
CA ALA A 10 15.60 -9.67 20.27
C ALA A 10 15.58 -11.22 20.17
N THR A 11 14.47 -11.82 19.74
CA THR A 11 14.35 -13.27 19.57
C THR A 11 15.20 -13.83 18.43
N PHE A 12 15.59 -13.00 17.46
CA PHE A 12 16.41 -13.41 16.32
C PHE A 12 17.91 -13.40 16.66
N LYS A 13 18.68 -14.31 16.05
CA LYS A 13 20.14 -14.29 16.06
C LYS A 13 20.68 -13.40 14.94
N GLU A 14 21.98 -13.14 14.95
CA GLU A 14 22.64 -12.48 13.81
C GLU A 14 22.67 -13.41 12.58
N PRO A 15 22.56 -12.87 11.36
CA PRO A 15 22.49 -11.43 11.02
C PRO A 15 21.06 -10.83 11.02
N LEU A 16 20.02 -11.64 11.25
CA LEU A 16 18.62 -11.21 11.18
C LEU A 16 18.27 -10.10 12.16
N ARG A 17 18.76 -10.18 13.40
CA ARG A 17 18.51 -9.16 14.44
C ARG A 17 18.99 -7.77 13.98
N THR A 18 20.21 -7.69 13.44
CA THR A 18 20.74 -6.44 12.88
C THR A 18 19.87 -5.94 11.73
N ARG A 19 19.51 -6.83 10.79
CA ARG A 19 18.74 -6.45 9.59
C ARG A 19 17.30 -6.03 9.90
N LEU A 20 16.64 -6.67 10.85
CA LEU A 20 15.32 -6.24 11.34
C LEU A 20 15.39 -4.86 11.99
N SER A 21 16.44 -4.61 12.78
CA SER A 21 16.69 -3.30 13.40
C SER A 21 16.94 -2.21 12.35
N GLU A 22 17.70 -2.52 11.29
CA GLU A 22 17.91 -1.63 10.15
C GLU A 22 16.62 -1.36 9.37
N MET A 23 15.84 -2.39 9.07
CA MET A 23 14.55 -2.27 8.39
C MET A 23 13.61 -1.33 9.16
N ARG A 24 13.48 -1.53 10.48
CA ARG A 24 12.70 -0.67 11.37
C ARG A 24 13.14 0.80 11.30
N LYS A 25 14.46 1.06 11.38
CA LYS A 25 15.02 2.41 11.25
C LYS A 25 14.72 3.04 9.89
N LEU A 26 14.84 2.27 8.81
CA LEU A 26 14.54 2.73 7.45
C LEU A 26 13.07 3.12 7.30
N ILE A 27 12.14 2.28 7.76
CA ILE A 27 10.70 2.55 7.69
C ILE A 27 10.35 3.82 8.48
N ARG A 28 10.82 3.92 9.73
CA ARG A 28 10.56 5.10 10.58
C ARG A 28 11.07 6.40 9.96
N ARG A 29 12.24 6.37 9.33
CA ARG A 29 12.79 7.56 8.64
C ARG A 29 12.04 7.89 7.37
N ALA A 30 11.57 6.87 6.64
CA ALA A 30 10.85 7.05 5.38
C ALA A 30 9.42 7.55 5.59
N ALA A 31 8.77 7.19 6.70
CA ALA A 31 7.42 7.60 7.06
C ALA A 31 7.35 8.01 8.56
N PRO A 32 7.95 9.15 8.96
CA PRO A 32 7.98 9.60 10.35
C PRO A 32 6.60 9.87 10.97
N GLN A 33 5.58 10.08 10.15
CA GLN A 33 4.19 10.26 10.54
C GLN A 33 3.46 8.95 10.87
N ALA A 34 4.04 7.79 10.54
CA ALA A 34 3.40 6.50 10.78
C ALA A 34 3.64 6.03 12.22
N SER A 35 2.61 5.47 12.84
CA SER A 35 2.70 4.86 14.16
C SER A 35 3.22 3.44 14.06
N GLU A 36 4.23 3.10 14.85
CA GLU A 36 4.71 1.74 15.02
C GLU A 36 3.71 0.92 15.82
N VAL A 37 3.42 -0.29 15.35
CA VAL A 37 2.48 -1.22 15.97
C VAL A 37 3.05 -2.63 16.00
N PHE A 38 2.55 -3.45 16.92
CA PHE A 38 2.78 -4.89 16.94
C PHE A 38 1.44 -5.63 16.96
N SER A 39 1.14 -6.37 15.90
CA SER A 39 -0.13 -7.11 15.74
C SER A 39 0.07 -8.35 14.89
N ASN A 40 -0.77 -9.37 15.08
CA ASN A 40 -0.63 -10.68 14.40
C ASN A 40 0.80 -11.24 14.49
N ALA A 41 1.42 -11.11 15.67
CA ALA A 41 2.81 -11.53 15.95
C ALA A 41 3.89 -10.87 15.05
N MET A 42 3.59 -9.73 14.43
CA MET A 42 4.48 -9.07 13.49
C MET A 42 4.57 -7.56 13.78
N PRO A 43 5.76 -6.95 13.68
CA PRO A 43 5.89 -5.51 13.74
C PRO A 43 5.44 -4.85 12.43
N GLY A 44 4.86 -3.67 12.54
CA GLY A 44 4.41 -2.91 11.39
C GLY A 44 4.21 -1.44 11.70
N TYR A 45 3.74 -0.73 10.69
CA TYR A 45 3.47 0.69 10.74
C TYR A 45 2.08 0.98 10.18
N VAL A 46 1.37 1.88 10.83
CA VAL A 46 0.02 2.34 10.46
C VAL A 46 0.08 3.85 10.23
N LEU A 47 -0.53 4.31 9.15
CA LEU A 47 -0.71 5.72 8.81
C LEU A 47 -2.11 5.84 8.23
N HIS A 48 -3.10 6.36 8.96
CA HIS A 48 -4.55 6.29 8.63
C HIS A 48 -5.12 4.85 8.52
N ASP A 49 -4.48 3.96 7.77
CA ASP A 49 -4.63 2.50 7.79
C ASP A 49 -3.25 1.82 7.69
N SER A 50 -3.19 0.49 7.63
CA SER A 50 -1.98 -0.32 7.48
C SER A 50 -1.07 0.20 6.36
N LEU A 51 0.14 0.63 6.75
CA LEU A 51 1.13 1.16 5.84
C LEU A 51 2.03 0.04 5.31
N VAL A 52 2.85 -0.55 6.17
CA VAL A 52 3.76 -1.66 5.86
C VAL A 52 3.95 -2.56 7.09
N TRP A 53 4.31 -3.83 6.87
CA TRP A 53 4.78 -4.74 7.92
C TRP A 53 6.16 -5.28 7.59
N PHE A 54 6.86 -5.84 8.58
CA PHE A 54 8.12 -6.52 8.34
C PHE A 54 8.31 -7.71 9.28
N ALA A 55 9.03 -8.72 8.85
CA ALA A 55 9.27 -9.93 9.65
C ALA A 55 10.61 -10.58 9.31
N GLY A 56 11.08 -11.49 10.17
CA GLY A 56 12.13 -12.42 9.82
C GLY A 56 11.48 -13.67 9.23
N VAL A 57 11.96 -14.13 8.08
CA VAL A 57 11.45 -15.31 7.38
C VAL A 57 12.65 -16.16 6.99
N GLU A 58 12.83 -17.30 7.67
CA GLU A 58 14.03 -18.13 7.53
C GLU A 58 15.32 -17.32 7.71
N GLN A 59 16.10 -17.11 6.64
CA GLN A 59 17.35 -16.35 6.61
C GLN A 59 17.19 -14.94 6.00
N ASP A 60 15.96 -14.53 5.71
CA ASP A 60 15.62 -13.28 5.04
C ASP A 60 14.86 -12.33 5.98
N VAL A 61 14.97 -11.02 5.73
CA VAL A 61 14.04 -10.02 6.26
C VAL A 61 12.99 -9.71 5.22
N ALA A 62 11.73 -9.94 5.57
CA ALA A 62 10.59 -9.65 4.72
C ALA A 62 10.08 -8.22 4.94
N LEU A 63 9.82 -7.50 3.85
CA LEU A 63 9.00 -6.28 3.85
C LEU A 63 7.66 -6.59 3.19
N TYR A 64 6.56 -6.20 3.84
CA TYR A 64 5.20 -6.35 3.35
C TYR A 64 4.62 -4.95 3.04
N PRO A 65 4.69 -4.47 1.78
CA PRO A 65 4.26 -3.12 1.42
C PRO A 65 2.73 -2.93 1.50
N ARG A 66 1.96 -4.02 1.60
CA ARG A 66 0.50 -4.10 1.39
C ARG A 66 0.11 -3.77 -0.06
N GLY A 67 -0.87 -4.52 -0.59
CA GLY A 67 -1.25 -4.47 -2.01
C GLY A 67 -0.35 -5.35 -2.90
N TYR A 68 -0.86 -5.76 -4.08
CA TYR A 68 -0.12 -6.62 -5.02
C TYR A 68 0.61 -5.84 -6.12
N SER A 69 0.44 -4.51 -6.16
CA SER A 69 1.00 -3.65 -7.21
C SER A 69 2.53 -3.51 -7.13
N PHE A 70 3.13 -3.67 -5.95
CA PHE A 70 4.58 -3.45 -5.77
C PHE A 70 5.44 -4.30 -6.70
N LYS A 71 5.05 -5.56 -6.99
CA LYS A 71 5.81 -6.43 -7.91
C LYS A 71 5.87 -5.83 -9.32
N ARG A 72 4.78 -5.21 -9.76
CA ARG A 72 4.69 -4.55 -11.07
C ARG A 72 5.41 -3.21 -11.07
N VAL A 73 5.19 -2.39 -10.03
CA VAL A 73 5.75 -1.04 -9.93
C VAL A 73 7.28 -1.06 -9.83
N TYR A 74 7.84 -2.00 -9.08
CA TYR A 74 9.29 -2.11 -8.85
C TYR A 74 9.90 -3.34 -9.55
N ALA A 75 9.31 -3.78 -10.67
CA ALA A 75 9.72 -5.01 -11.34
C ALA A 75 11.22 -5.05 -11.67
N LYS A 76 11.78 -3.92 -12.11
CA LYS A 76 13.21 -3.80 -12.45
C LYS A 76 14.09 -3.90 -11.21
N GLU A 77 13.75 -3.17 -10.16
CA GLU A 77 14.51 -3.13 -8.91
C GLU A 77 14.40 -4.45 -8.11
N LEU A 78 13.31 -5.20 -8.32
CA LEU A 78 13.04 -6.47 -7.66
C LEU A 78 13.59 -7.69 -8.41
N ALA A 79 14.16 -7.53 -9.60
CA ALA A 79 14.64 -8.65 -10.42
C ALA A 79 15.68 -9.54 -9.69
N GLY A 80 16.43 -8.98 -8.73
CA GLY A 80 17.42 -9.71 -7.92
C GLY A 80 16.90 -10.23 -6.57
N TYR A 81 15.62 -10.03 -6.24
CA TYR A 81 15.07 -10.40 -4.93
C TYR A 81 13.95 -11.42 -5.03
N LYS A 82 13.93 -12.36 -4.07
CA LYS A 82 12.81 -13.29 -3.93
C LYS A 82 11.56 -12.54 -3.47
N THR A 83 10.40 -12.99 -3.93
CA THR A 83 9.11 -12.45 -3.48
C THR A 83 8.13 -13.58 -3.19
N ILE A 84 7.45 -13.49 -2.05
CA ILE A 84 6.35 -14.40 -1.68
C ILE A 84 5.02 -13.66 -1.81
N LYS A 85 3.91 -14.28 -1.39
CA LYS A 85 2.60 -13.63 -1.40
C LYS A 85 2.62 -12.39 -0.51
N GLY A 86 2.63 -11.21 -1.13
CA GLY A 86 2.54 -9.91 -0.45
C GLY A 86 3.83 -9.39 0.17
N ALA A 87 4.98 -10.04 -0.05
CA ALA A 87 6.25 -9.63 0.56
C ALA A 87 7.44 -9.68 -0.40
N ILE A 88 8.45 -8.86 -0.10
CA ILE A 88 9.78 -8.86 -0.70
C ILE A 88 10.74 -9.43 0.36
N LEU A 89 11.57 -10.40 -0.02
CA LEU A 89 12.55 -11.02 0.87
C LEU A 89 13.95 -10.47 0.59
N PHE A 90 14.60 -9.94 1.63
CA PHE A 90 15.96 -9.41 1.57
C PHE A 90 16.90 -10.33 2.36
N PRO A 91 17.94 -10.91 1.72
CA PRO A 91 18.90 -11.77 2.42
C PRO A 91 19.58 -11.06 3.59
N ALA A 92 19.48 -11.65 4.78
CA ALA A 92 19.97 -11.00 5.99
C ALA A 92 21.51 -10.92 6.04
N ASN A 93 22.20 -11.80 5.31
CA ASN A 93 23.66 -11.78 5.18
C ASN A 93 24.21 -10.61 4.32
N THR A 94 23.34 -9.88 3.61
CA THR A 94 23.74 -8.73 2.78
C THR A 94 23.13 -7.43 3.31
N ALA A 95 23.74 -6.28 2.97
CA ALA A 95 23.19 -4.98 3.35
C ALA A 95 21.81 -4.76 2.70
N LEU A 96 20.86 -4.21 3.46
CA LEU A 96 19.55 -3.87 2.92
C LEU A 96 19.66 -2.82 1.81
N PRO A 97 18.90 -2.95 0.71
CA PRO A 97 18.85 -1.94 -0.35
C PRO A 97 18.06 -0.71 0.12
N SER A 98 18.72 0.11 0.95
CA SER A 98 18.10 1.22 1.69
C SER A 98 17.35 2.20 0.79
N LYS A 99 17.87 2.49 -0.41
CA LYS A 99 17.21 3.35 -1.41
C LYS A 99 15.87 2.77 -1.87
N LEU A 100 15.84 1.48 -2.21
CA LEU A 100 14.64 0.79 -2.67
C LEU A 100 13.58 0.72 -1.55
N ILE A 101 13.99 0.29 -0.35
CA ILE A 101 13.08 0.20 0.81
C ILE A 101 12.50 1.58 1.15
N THR A 102 13.35 2.63 1.19
CA THR A 102 12.90 4.00 1.46
C THR A 102 11.90 4.46 0.40
N LYS A 103 12.16 4.17 -0.88
CA LYS A 103 11.26 4.52 -1.98
C LYS A 103 9.91 3.82 -1.84
N ILE A 104 9.90 2.51 -1.60
CA ILE A 104 8.67 1.72 -1.40
C ILE A 104 7.84 2.29 -0.24
N VAL A 105 8.47 2.55 0.90
CA VAL A 105 7.75 3.06 2.09
C VAL A 105 7.19 4.46 1.85
N LYS A 106 7.94 5.34 1.18
CA LYS A 106 7.46 6.69 0.84
C LYS A 106 6.30 6.66 -0.14
N ASP A 107 6.40 5.86 -1.21
CA ASP A 107 5.33 5.71 -2.19
C ASP A 107 4.07 5.16 -1.49
N ARG A 108 4.22 4.14 -0.64
CA ARG A 108 3.13 3.61 0.18
C ARG A 108 2.53 4.63 1.15
N ALA A 109 3.35 5.50 1.76
CA ALA A 109 2.87 6.54 2.65
C ALA A 109 2.06 7.59 1.90
N ALA A 110 2.51 8.01 0.71
CA ALA A 110 1.79 8.94 -0.15
C ALA A 110 0.45 8.35 -0.62
N GLU A 111 0.45 7.10 -1.07
CA GLU A 111 -0.77 6.36 -1.43
C GLU A 111 -1.77 6.28 -0.26
N ASN A 112 -1.27 6.05 0.97
CA ASN A 112 -2.10 5.95 2.16
C ASN A 112 -2.71 7.31 2.55
N GLN A 113 -1.93 8.39 2.49
CA GLN A 113 -2.43 9.75 2.69
C GLN A 113 -3.47 10.15 1.66
N LEU A 114 -3.23 9.84 0.39
CA LEU A 114 -4.16 10.13 -0.70
C LEU A 114 -5.49 9.39 -0.50
N ALA A 115 -5.42 8.12 -0.08
CA ALA A 115 -6.60 7.31 0.24
C ALA A 115 -7.37 7.74 1.50
N ALA A 116 -6.72 8.47 2.41
CA ALA A 116 -7.34 8.97 3.64
C ALA A 116 -8.12 10.29 3.41
N GLN A 117 -7.90 10.95 2.27
CA GLN A 117 -8.64 12.16 1.93
C GLN A 117 -10.12 11.83 1.72
N PRO A 118 -11.03 12.74 2.14
CA PRO A 118 -12.43 12.58 1.79
C PRO A 118 -12.59 12.56 0.28
N LEU A 119 -13.56 11.79 -0.21
CA LEU A 119 -13.89 11.89 -1.61
C LEU A 119 -14.41 13.32 -1.91
N PRO A 120 -14.09 13.86 -3.09
CA PRO A 120 -14.63 15.12 -3.57
C PRO A 120 -16.16 15.13 -3.54
N ALA A 121 -16.74 16.33 -3.52
CA ALA A 121 -18.18 16.51 -3.59
C ALA A 121 -18.78 15.79 -4.82
N GLY A 122 -19.99 15.24 -4.64
CA GLY A 122 -20.72 14.51 -5.69
C GLY A 122 -20.50 12.99 -5.69
N PHE A 123 -19.41 12.48 -5.10
CA PHE A 123 -19.26 11.05 -4.91
C PHE A 123 -20.20 10.50 -3.81
N PRO A 124 -20.64 9.24 -3.91
CA PRO A 124 -21.45 8.61 -2.87
C PRO A 124 -20.68 8.52 -1.54
N GLU A 125 -21.31 8.99 -0.46
CA GLU A 125 -20.69 9.06 0.88
C GLU A 125 -20.20 7.68 1.37
N LYS A 126 -20.99 6.64 1.09
CA LYS A 126 -20.76 5.25 1.53
C LYS A 126 -20.13 4.37 0.46
N LEU A 127 -19.07 4.84 -0.20
CA LEU A 127 -18.21 3.96 -0.99
C LEU A 127 -17.34 3.08 -0.07
N ALA A 128 -17.15 1.81 -0.47
CA ALA A 128 -16.25 0.92 0.23
C ALA A 128 -14.82 1.48 0.23
N VAL A 129 -14.08 1.31 1.33
CA VAL A 129 -12.69 1.82 1.47
C VAL A 129 -11.78 1.39 0.31
N PRO A 130 -11.84 0.15 -0.22
CA PRO A 130 -11.04 -0.24 -1.38
C PRO A 130 -11.35 0.57 -2.65
N VAL A 131 -12.58 1.04 -2.83
CA VAL A 131 -12.99 1.86 -3.98
C VAL A 131 -12.51 3.28 -3.82
N LYS A 132 -12.67 3.88 -2.63
CA LYS A 132 -12.14 5.21 -2.32
C LYS A 132 -10.64 5.29 -2.61
N ARG A 133 -9.91 4.24 -2.19
CA ARG A 133 -8.49 4.03 -2.51
C ARG A 133 -8.22 3.98 -4.00
N ALA A 134 -8.92 3.10 -4.71
CA ALA A 134 -8.71 2.89 -6.13
C ALA A 134 -8.89 4.19 -6.93
N LEU A 135 -9.96 4.94 -6.64
CA LEU A 135 -10.25 6.23 -7.27
C LEU A 135 -9.18 7.27 -6.96
N ALA A 136 -8.81 7.41 -5.68
CA ALA A 136 -7.80 8.39 -5.27
C ALA A 136 -6.43 8.08 -5.92
N LEU A 137 -6.01 6.81 -5.96
CA LEU A 137 -4.77 6.37 -6.62
C LEU A 137 -4.78 6.58 -8.13
N ALA A 138 -5.93 6.38 -8.76
CA ALA A 138 -6.14 6.71 -10.17
C ALA A 138 -6.23 8.23 -10.42
N LYS A 139 -6.11 9.05 -9.36
CA LYS A 139 -6.31 10.51 -9.38
C LYS A 139 -7.70 10.93 -9.86
N ILE A 140 -8.68 10.03 -9.73
CA ILE A 140 -10.08 10.29 -10.02
C ILE A 140 -10.66 11.09 -8.84
N THR A 141 -10.56 12.41 -8.97
CA THR A 141 -10.87 13.40 -7.93
C THR A 141 -12.06 14.28 -8.31
N SER A 142 -12.88 13.87 -9.28
CA SER A 142 -14.18 14.48 -9.58
C SER A 142 -15.07 13.52 -10.37
N LEU A 143 -16.36 13.83 -10.50
CA LEU A 143 -17.27 13.04 -11.34
C LEU A 143 -16.96 13.21 -12.83
N GLU A 144 -16.43 14.35 -13.26
CA GLU A 144 -15.96 14.60 -14.62
C GLU A 144 -14.72 13.76 -14.93
N ALA A 145 -13.76 13.69 -14.00
CA ALA A 145 -12.63 12.79 -14.12
C ALA A 145 -13.11 11.34 -14.21
N LEU A 146 -14.06 10.93 -13.37
CA LEU A 146 -14.65 9.59 -13.44
C LEU A 146 -15.34 9.32 -14.79
N ALA A 147 -16.06 10.31 -15.35
CA ALA A 147 -16.74 10.22 -16.64
C ALA A 147 -15.78 10.02 -17.82
N SER A 148 -14.51 10.43 -17.69
CA SER A 148 -13.49 10.20 -18.73
C SER A 148 -13.03 8.75 -18.85
N TYR A 149 -13.37 7.89 -17.87
CA TYR A 149 -13.05 6.46 -17.89
C TYR A 149 -14.23 5.64 -18.43
N SER A 150 -13.93 4.48 -19.01
CA SER A 150 -14.93 3.44 -19.27
C SER A 150 -15.16 2.58 -18.03
N GLU A 151 -16.28 1.86 -17.99
CA GLU A 151 -16.56 0.91 -16.90
C GLU A 151 -15.47 -0.17 -16.79
N LYS A 152 -14.92 -0.64 -17.92
CA LYS A 152 -13.83 -1.60 -17.97
C LYS A 152 -12.54 -1.06 -17.35
N GLU A 153 -12.20 0.20 -17.62
CA GLU A 153 -11.02 0.83 -17.01
C GLU A 153 -11.19 1.00 -15.50
N ILE A 154 -12.39 1.35 -15.05
CA ILE A 154 -12.71 1.43 -13.62
C ILE A 154 -12.63 0.07 -12.93
N LEU A 155 -13.13 -0.99 -13.57
CA LEU A 155 -12.99 -2.36 -13.06
C LEU A 155 -11.56 -2.89 -13.07
N ALA A 156 -10.70 -2.36 -13.93
CA ALA A 156 -9.28 -2.69 -13.93
C ALA A 156 -8.52 -2.07 -12.74
N LEU A 157 -9.11 -1.10 -12.04
CA LEU A 157 -8.53 -0.53 -10.83
C LEU A 157 -8.58 -1.54 -9.68
N HIS A 158 -7.42 -1.75 -9.04
CA HIS A 158 -7.32 -2.66 -7.91
C HIS A 158 -8.20 -2.19 -6.74
N GLY A 159 -9.14 -3.03 -6.31
CA GLY A 159 -10.06 -2.73 -5.21
C GLY A 159 -11.46 -2.31 -5.66
N VAL A 160 -11.69 -2.13 -6.96
CA VAL A 160 -13.04 -1.90 -7.51
C VAL A 160 -13.63 -3.22 -8.00
N GLY A 161 -14.80 -3.57 -7.47
CA GLY A 161 -15.56 -4.74 -7.90
C GLY A 161 -16.77 -4.39 -8.76
N PRO A 162 -17.36 -5.35 -9.48
CA PRO A 162 -18.55 -5.13 -10.32
C PRO A 162 -19.75 -4.60 -9.52
N LYS A 163 -19.81 -4.87 -8.22
CA LYS A 163 -20.87 -4.38 -7.33
C LYS A 163 -20.85 -2.86 -7.12
N GLU A 164 -19.73 -2.20 -7.43
CA GLU A 164 -19.54 -0.76 -7.22
C GLU A 164 -19.94 0.07 -8.43
N LEU A 165 -19.96 -0.54 -9.64
CA LEU A 165 -20.33 0.15 -10.87
C LEU A 165 -21.74 0.75 -10.84
N PRO A 166 -22.80 0.07 -10.34
CA PRO A 166 -24.13 0.69 -10.26
C PRO A 166 -24.16 1.95 -9.40
N VAL A 167 -23.39 1.96 -8.31
CA VAL A 167 -23.30 3.10 -7.37
C VAL A 167 -22.59 4.28 -8.03
N LEU A 168 -21.47 4.02 -8.71
CA LEU A 168 -20.74 5.05 -9.47
C LEU A 168 -21.55 5.59 -10.66
N ARG A 169 -22.27 4.71 -11.37
CA ARG A 169 -23.16 5.10 -12.47
C ARG A 169 -24.29 5.99 -11.99
N GLN A 170 -24.88 5.69 -10.83
CA GLN A 170 -25.92 6.53 -10.24
C GLN A 170 -25.39 7.92 -9.87
N ALA A 171 -24.15 8.00 -9.34
CA ALA A 171 -23.51 9.27 -9.03
C ALA A 171 -23.29 10.13 -10.28
N LEU A 172 -22.74 9.54 -11.35
CA LEU A 172 -22.57 10.21 -12.64
C LEU A 172 -23.92 10.69 -13.19
N LYS A 173 -24.94 9.83 -13.19
CA LYS A 173 -26.27 10.16 -13.70
C LYS A 173 -26.91 11.34 -12.94
N LYS A 174 -26.75 11.40 -11.61
CA LYS A 174 -27.22 12.53 -10.79
C LYS A 174 -26.55 13.86 -11.16
N ALA A 175 -25.31 13.80 -11.66
CA ALA A 175 -24.56 14.96 -12.15
C ALA A 175 -24.76 15.23 -13.65
N GLY A 176 -25.67 14.50 -14.34
CA GLY A 176 -25.88 14.63 -15.79
C GLY A 176 -24.75 14.03 -16.63
N LEU A 177 -23.87 13.23 -16.02
CA LEU A 177 -22.72 12.58 -16.65
C LEU A 177 -22.98 11.08 -16.89
N GLY A 178 -22.10 10.46 -17.65
CA GLY A 178 -22.02 9.01 -17.83
C GLY A 178 -20.58 8.59 -18.05
N PHE A 179 -20.30 7.29 -17.91
CA PHE A 179 -19.00 6.76 -18.29
C PHE A 179 -18.72 6.95 -19.78
N ARG A 180 -17.44 7.10 -20.13
CA ARG A 180 -17.01 7.12 -21.53
C ARG A 180 -17.42 5.82 -22.22
N ARG A 181 -18.05 5.95 -23.38
CA ARG A 181 -18.40 4.79 -24.22
C ARG A 181 -17.13 4.10 -24.71
N GLU A 182 -17.16 2.78 -24.76
CA GLU A 182 -16.10 2.01 -25.41
C GLU A 182 -16.21 2.22 -26.92
N THR A 183 -15.07 2.53 -27.56
CA THR A 183 -14.91 2.56 -29.01
C THR A 183 -14.41 1.23 -29.51
#